data_AF-A0A9E3BKQ2-F1
#
_entry.id   AF-A0A9E3BKQ2-F1
#
_cell.length_a   1.000
_cell.length_b   1.000
_cell.length_c   1.000
_cell.angle_alpha   90.00
_cell.angle_beta   90.00
_cell.angle_gamma   90.00
#
_symmetry.space_group_name_H-M   'P 1'
#
loop_
_entity.id
_entity.type
_entity.pdbx_description
1 polymer ?
#
loop_
_entity_poly.entity_id
_entity_poly.type
_entity_poly.pdbx_seq_one_letter_code
_entity_poly.pdbx_strand_id
1 'polypeptide(L)'
;YSHTNLQGQSGRKLDNALMAVGSRLATDADFGARQTLYASAQDLPGDTFVGPRFGMAGRSGPVGRSPLAKRAATAAALWELSERLTDTKFPL
;
A
#
# COMPACT_ATOMS: atom_id res chain seq x y z
N TYR A 1 -7.81 -4.40 -1.94
CA TYR A 1 -8.35 -5.38 -0.97
C TYR A 1 -7.73 -6.72 -1.27
N SER A 2 -7.05 -7.34 -0.29
CA SER A 2 -6.25 -8.56 -0.48
C SER A 2 -7.12 -9.81 -0.53
N HIS A 3 -6.71 -10.78 -1.35
CA HIS A 3 -7.26 -12.13 -1.39
C HIS A 3 -7.00 -12.84 -0.05
N THR A 4 -7.87 -12.62 0.94
CA THR A 4 -7.99 -13.54 2.06
C THR A 4 -8.93 -14.64 1.61
N ASN A 5 -8.49 -15.88 1.78
CA ASN A 5 -9.22 -17.11 1.47
C ASN A 5 -10.42 -17.32 2.44
N LEU A 6 -11.25 -16.29 2.65
CA LEU A 6 -12.32 -16.22 3.64
C LEU A 6 -13.71 -15.97 3.02
N GLN A 7 -13.85 -15.98 1.70
CA GLN A 7 -15.10 -15.60 1.02
C GLN A 7 -15.84 -16.77 0.35
N GLY A 8 -15.56 -18.00 0.79
CA GLY A 8 -16.12 -19.23 0.23
C GLY A 8 -17.33 -19.81 0.98
N GLN A 9 -18.28 -19.01 1.47
CA GLN A 9 -19.51 -19.53 2.13
C GLN A 9 -20.75 -18.61 1.94
N SER A 10 -21.06 -18.15 0.72
CA SER A 10 -22.44 -17.76 0.40
C SER A 10 -22.89 -18.33 -0.94
N GLY A 11 -23.82 -19.27 -0.90
CA GLY A 11 -24.29 -20.05 -2.06
C GLY A 11 -25.19 -19.28 -3.04
N ARG A 12 -24.78 -18.08 -3.50
CA ARG A 12 -25.55 -17.29 -4.49
C ARG A 12 -24.67 -16.97 -5.69
N LYS A 13 -24.97 -17.60 -6.84
CA LYS A 13 -24.23 -17.45 -8.12
C LYS A 13 -24.09 -16.00 -8.60
N LEU A 14 -25.03 -15.12 -8.22
CA LEU A 14 -25.01 -13.70 -8.56
C LEU A 14 -23.95 -12.92 -7.76
N ASP A 15 -23.77 -13.25 -6.49
CA ASP A 15 -22.75 -12.65 -5.62
C ASP A 15 -21.35 -13.05 -6.10
N ASN A 16 -21.16 -14.32 -6.51
CA ASN A 16 -19.89 -14.76 -7.12
C ASN A 16 -19.55 -14.03 -8.42
N ALA A 17 -20.55 -13.69 -9.24
CA ALA A 17 -20.33 -12.93 -10.47
C ALA A 17 -19.98 -11.46 -10.17
N LEU A 18 -20.65 -10.83 -9.21
CA LEU A 18 -20.33 -9.48 -8.75
C LEU A 18 -18.96 -9.41 -8.08
N MET A 19 -18.56 -10.43 -7.34
CA MET A 19 -17.23 -10.55 -6.73
C MET A 19 -16.14 -10.80 -7.79
N ALA A 20 -16.42 -11.57 -8.84
CA ALA A 20 -15.51 -11.77 -9.97
C ALA A 20 -15.35 -10.50 -10.84
N VAL A 21 -16.38 -9.67 -10.92
CA VAL A 21 -16.28 -8.34 -11.56
C VAL A 21 -15.56 -7.36 -10.62
N GLY A 22 -15.84 -7.41 -9.32
CA GLY A 22 -15.15 -6.62 -8.29
C GLY A 22 -13.66 -6.96 -8.17
N SER A 23 -13.26 -8.22 -8.37
CA SER A 23 -11.86 -8.64 -8.40
C SER A 23 -11.16 -8.27 -9.71
N ARG A 24 -11.88 -8.13 -10.82
CA ARG A 24 -11.37 -7.52 -12.07
C ARG A 24 -11.28 -5.99 -12.00
N LEU A 25 -12.08 -5.35 -11.14
CA LEU A 25 -12.01 -3.92 -10.83
C LEU A 25 -10.99 -3.61 -9.72
N ALA A 26 -10.61 -4.61 -8.91
CA ALA A 26 -9.44 -4.54 -8.06
C ALA A 26 -8.20 -4.63 -8.94
N THR A 27 -7.27 -3.71 -8.75
CA THR A 27 -6.02 -3.66 -9.50
C THR A 27 -5.25 -4.97 -9.39
N ASP A 28 -4.94 -5.57 -10.55
CA ASP A 28 -4.26 -6.86 -10.72
C ASP A 28 -2.94 -6.95 -9.91
N ALA A 29 -2.51 -8.17 -9.54
CA ALA A 29 -1.28 -8.40 -8.78
C ALA A 29 -0.06 -7.74 -9.43
N ASP A 30 0.02 -7.81 -10.77
CA ASP A 30 1.06 -7.14 -11.55
C ASP A 30 1.00 -5.61 -11.42
N PHE A 31 -0.20 -5.04 -11.34
CA PHE A 31 -0.38 -3.59 -11.14
C PHE A 31 0.01 -3.15 -9.72
N GLY A 32 -0.20 -3.99 -8.72
CA GLY A 32 0.32 -3.76 -7.37
C GLY A 32 1.84 -3.85 -7.31
N ALA A 33 2.40 -4.94 -7.85
CA ALA A 33 3.83 -5.25 -7.78
C ALA A 33 4.70 -4.20 -8.48
N ARG A 34 4.27 -3.65 -9.61
CA ARG A 34 5.03 -2.63 -10.36
C ARG A 34 5.35 -1.36 -9.53
N GLN A 35 4.54 -1.02 -8.51
CA GLN A 35 4.83 0.14 -7.66
C GLN A 35 6.06 -0.11 -6.80
N THR A 36 6.11 -1.30 -6.17
CA THR A 36 7.26 -1.76 -5.38
C THR A 36 8.50 -1.93 -6.24
N LEU A 37 8.37 -2.55 -7.42
CA LEU A 37 9.49 -2.73 -8.36
C LEU A 37 10.08 -1.38 -8.82
N TYR A 38 9.23 -0.38 -9.06
CA TYR A 38 9.69 0.97 -9.37
C TYR A 38 10.45 1.60 -8.18
N ALA A 39 9.89 1.49 -6.97
CA ALA A 39 10.50 2.07 -5.77
C ALA A 39 11.86 1.42 -5.41
N SER A 40 12.03 0.13 -5.70
CA SER A 40 13.26 -0.60 -5.36
C SER A 40 14.37 -0.50 -6.41
N ALA A 41 14.03 -0.21 -7.66
CA ALA A 41 14.97 -0.29 -8.79
C ALA A 41 15.37 1.07 -9.38
N GLN A 42 14.62 2.13 -9.10
CA GLN A 42 14.91 3.46 -9.63
C GLN A 42 15.76 4.26 -8.64
N ASP A 43 16.64 5.10 -9.18
CA ASP A 43 17.36 6.10 -8.40
C ASP A 43 16.38 7.23 -8.03
N LEU A 44 16.02 7.28 -6.73
CA LEU A 44 15.02 8.18 -6.19
C LEU A 44 15.58 8.88 -4.94
N PRO A 45 15.21 10.15 -4.70
CA PRO A 45 15.50 10.80 -3.43
C PRO A 45 14.97 10.00 -2.23
N GLY A 46 15.69 10.04 -1.11
CA GLY A 46 15.19 9.50 0.16
C GLY A 46 13.82 10.07 0.52
N ASP A 47 13.01 9.27 1.23
CA ASP A 47 11.62 9.61 1.56
C ASP A 47 10.71 9.86 0.33
N THR A 48 11.01 9.26 -0.82
CA THR A 48 10.07 9.26 -1.97
C THR A 48 8.93 8.25 -1.75
N PHE A 49 7.68 8.69 -1.91
CA PHE A 49 6.53 7.79 -1.93
C PHE A 49 6.11 7.50 -3.37
N VAL A 50 6.10 6.22 -3.76
CA VAL A 50 5.79 5.76 -5.11
C VAL A 50 4.40 5.18 -5.18
N GLY A 51 3.66 5.53 -6.23
CA GLY A 51 2.34 4.97 -6.48
C GLY A 51 1.83 5.29 -7.88
N PRO A 52 0.60 4.87 -8.20
CA PRO A 52 -0.03 5.22 -9.46
C PRO A 52 -0.44 6.70 -9.45
N ARG A 53 -0.21 7.41 -10.57
CA ARG A 53 -0.42 8.87 -10.70
C ARG A 53 -1.76 9.38 -10.16
N PHE A 54 -2.84 8.61 -10.28
CA PHE A 54 -4.19 8.98 -9.86
C PHE A 54 -4.68 8.19 -8.64
N GLY A 55 -3.76 7.71 -7.79
CA GLY A 55 -4.05 7.01 -6.53
C GLY A 55 -4.50 5.55 -6.70
N MET A 56 -5.49 5.30 -7.56
CA MET A 56 -5.96 3.93 -7.86
C MET A 56 -5.52 3.44 -9.25
N ALA A 57 -5.13 4.35 -10.14
CA ALA A 57 -4.81 4.02 -11.53
C ALA A 57 -3.74 4.95 -12.12
N GLY A 58 -3.17 4.55 -13.25
CA GLY A 58 -2.17 5.31 -13.99
C GLY A 58 -0.74 4.81 -13.80
N ARG A 59 0.19 5.52 -14.42
CA ARG A 59 1.63 5.18 -14.43
C ARG A 59 2.23 5.28 -13.02
N SER A 60 3.13 4.35 -12.70
CA SER A 60 3.97 4.36 -11.49
C SER A 60 4.95 5.53 -11.49
N GLY A 61 5.09 6.18 -10.35
CA GLY A 61 6.09 7.22 -10.12
C GLY A 61 5.92 7.87 -8.76
N PRO A 62 6.68 8.94 -8.48
CA PRO A 62 6.50 9.73 -7.26
C PRO A 62 5.10 10.33 -7.17
N VAL A 63 4.48 10.20 -5.99
CA VAL A 63 3.15 10.74 -5.70
C VAL A 63 3.13 11.47 -4.37
N GLY A 64 2.10 12.31 -4.19
CA GLY A 64 1.88 13.01 -2.93
C GLY A 64 1.45 12.08 -1.79
N ARG A 65 1.66 12.54 -0.56
CA ARG A 65 1.12 11.94 0.66
C ARG A 65 0.36 13.00 1.47
N SER A 66 -0.50 12.56 2.39
CA SER A 66 -1.31 13.45 3.21
C SER A 66 -0.44 14.42 4.03
N PRO A 67 -0.94 15.62 4.40
CA PRO A 67 -0.20 16.54 5.25
C PRO A 67 0.20 15.93 6.60
N LEU A 68 -0.66 15.06 7.16
CA LEU A 68 -0.36 14.34 8.40
C LEU A 68 0.84 13.41 8.25
N ALA A 69 0.97 12.73 7.11
CA ALA A 69 2.11 11.86 6.81
C ALA A 69 3.42 12.63 6.56
N LYS A 70 3.39 13.96 6.53
CA LYS A 70 4.57 14.84 6.43
C LYS A 70 4.95 15.48 7.77
N ARG A 71 4.23 15.19 8.86
CA ARG A 71 4.50 15.79 10.17
C ARG A 71 5.67 15.09 10.86
N ALA A 72 6.85 15.70 10.77
CA ALA A 72 8.08 15.16 11.36
C ALA A 72 7.97 14.91 12.89
N ALA A 73 7.34 15.83 13.63
CA ALA A 73 7.14 15.67 15.07
C ALA A 73 6.28 14.43 15.42
N THR A 74 5.23 14.17 14.64
CA THR A 74 4.41 12.96 14.81
C THR A 74 5.19 11.70 14.46
N ALA A 75 6.00 11.73 13.40
CA ALA A 75 6.86 10.61 13.03
C ALA A 75 7.89 10.28 14.12
N ALA A 76 8.53 11.29 14.70
CA ALA A 76 9.50 11.12 15.79
C ALA A 76 8.85 10.53 17.06
N ALA A 77 7.70 11.06 17.48
CA ALA A 77 6.98 10.54 18.64
C ALA A 77 6.47 9.11 18.41
N LEU A 78 6.04 8.80 17.18
CA LEU A 78 5.64 7.45 16.80
C LEU A 78 6.82 6.49 16.85
N TRP A 79 7.99 6.89 16.34
CA TRP A 79 9.21 6.08 16.39
C TRP A 79 9.59 5.72 17.83
N GLU A 80 9.64 6.71 18.72
CA GLU A 80 9.97 6.48 20.14
C GLU A 80 8.98 5.52 20.81
N LEU A 81 7.68 5.67 20.52
CA LEU A 81 6.67 4.76 21.01
C LEU A 81 6.85 3.35 20.45
N SER A 82 7.12 3.21 19.15
CA SER A 82 7.38 1.92 18.50
C SER A 82 8.56 1.21 19.15
N GLU A 83 9.69 1.89 19.34
CA GLU A 83 10.86 1.31 19.99
C GLU A 83 10.56 0.79 21.40
N ARG A 84 9.76 1.52 22.19
CA ARG A 84 9.34 1.05 23.53
C ARG A 84 8.42 -0.17 23.46
N LEU A 85 7.53 -0.22 22.46
CA LEU A 85 6.56 -1.31 22.31
C LEU A 85 7.19 -2.59 21.77
N THR A 86 8.24 -2.47 20.94
CA THR A 86 8.91 -3.62 20.32
C THR A 86 10.21 -4.02 21.03
N ASP A 87 10.66 -3.24 22.01
CA ASP A 87 11.97 -3.39 22.67
C ASP A 87 13.13 -3.46 21.66
N THR A 88 13.01 -2.70 20.57
CA THR A 88 14.04 -2.58 19.52
C THR A 88 14.44 -1.12 19.35
N LYS A 89 15.70 -0.87 19.01
CA LYS A 89 16.26 0.47 18.80
C LYS A 89 16.77 0.63 17.38
N PHE A 90 16.75 1.86 16.88
CA PHE A 90 17.50 2.20 15.66
C PHE A 90 19.01 1.96 15.89
N PRO A 91 19.68 1.12 15.09
CA PRO A 91 21.03 0.64 15.40
C PRO A 91 22.16 1.47 14.79
N LEU A 92 21.88 2.64 14.20
CA LEU A 92 22.85 3.48 13.49
C LEU A 92 23.05 4.83 14.17
#